data_AF-A0A662SH02-F1
#
_entry.id   AF-A0A662SH02-F1
#
_cell.length_a   1.000
_cell.length_b   1.000
_cell.length_c   1.000
_cell.angle_alpha   90.00
_cell.angle_beta   90.00
_cell.angle_gamma   90.00
#
_symmetry.space_group_name_H-M   'P 1'
#
loop_
_entity.id
_entity.type
_entity.pdbx_description
1 polymer ?
#
loop_
_entity_poly.entity_id
_entity_poly.type
_entity_poly.pdbx_seq_one_letter_code
_entity_poly.pdbx_strand_id
1 'polypeptide(L)'
;LLGCKGPIAHCDVPRRGFVEGVGGCPTIGSICIGCTEPEFPDPPFSPFFRKAPPMIFTVEAFRDIKGKIYAFLHRLKPRVI
;
A
#
# COMPACT_ATOMS: atom_id res chain seq x y z
N LEU A 1 -1.26 2.70 8.05
CA LEU A 1 -1.38 3.73 6.99
C LEU A 1 -2.48 4.72 7.38
N LEU A 2 -2.11 5.98 7.60
CA LEU A 2 -2.95 7.11 8.05
C LEU A 2 -3.96 7.60 6.99
N GLY A 3 -4.49 6.71 6.13
CA GLY A 3 -5.41 7.10 5.05
C GLY A 3 -4.86 6.98 3.63
N CYS A 4 -3.69 6.35 3.44
CA CYS A 4 -3.10 6.12 2.14
C CYS A 4 -4.07 5.45 1.15
N LYS A 5 -4.24 6.08 -0.01
CA LYS A 5 -5.07 5.62 -1.13
C LYS A 5 -4.27 4.88 -2.21
N GLY A 6 -2.99 4.61 -1.97
CA GLY A 6 -2.12 3.89 -2.90
C GLY A 6 -2.71 2.57 -3.43
N PRO A 7 -3.38 1.74 -2.60
CA PRO A 7 -4.02 0.52 -3.07
C PRO A 7 -5.16 0.68 -4.07
N ILE A 8 -5.74 1.88 -4.20
CA ILE A 8 -6.82 2.19 -5.14
C ILE A 8 -6.40 3.26 -6.16
N ALA A 9 -5.11 3.59 -6.23
CA ALA A 9 -4.57 4.60 -7.14
C ALA A 9 -3.61 3.96 -8.14
N HIS A 10 -3.77 4.31 -9.42
CA HIS A 10 -3.00 3.86 -10.56
C HIS A 10 -1.82 4.82 -10.80
N CYS A 11 -0.85 4.77 -9.88
CA CYS A 11 0.33 5.63 -9.91
C CYS A 11 1.60 4.80 -9.75
N ASP A 12 2.59 5.03 -10.62
CA ASP A 12 3.86 4.32 -10.65
C ASP A 12 4.98 5.00 -9.84
N VAL A 13 4.75 6.21 -9.31
CA VAL A 13 5.71 6.99 -8.49
C VAL A 13 6.36 6.16 -7.37
N PRO A 14 5.68 5.26 -6.63
CA PRO A 14 6.33 4.44 -5.62
C PRO A 14 7.40 3.48 -6.16
N ARG A 15 7.33 3.14 -7.45
CA ARG A 15 8.32 2.31 -8.16
C ARG A 15 9.32 3.16 -8.96
N ARG A 16 8.84 4.20 -9.64
CA ARG A 16 9.63 5.07 -10.52
C ARG A 16 10.46 6.11 -9.77
N GLY A 17 10.03 6.53 -8.58
CA GLY A 17 10.48 7.76 -7.93
C GLY A 17 9.88 9.01 -8.58
N PHE A 18 10.24 10.20 -8.09
CA PHE A 18 9.64 11.46 -8.56
C PHE A 18 10.57 12.21 -9.53
N VAL A 19 11.70 12.73 -9.05
CA VAL A 19 12.73 13.41 -9.85
C VAL A 19 13.98 12.55 -9.85
N GLU A 20 14.40 12.07 -11.03
CA GLU A 20 15.58 11.19 -11.18
C GLU A 20 15.58 9.98 -10.22
N GLY A 21 14.40 9.39 -9.99
CA GLY A 21 14.25 8.25 -9.06
C GLY A 21 14.24 8.63 -7.57
N VAL A 22 14.43 9.91 -7.24
CA VAL A 22 14.43 10.40 -5.85
C VAL A 22 13.02 10.82 -5.43
N GLY A 23 12.67 10.48 -4.19
CA GLY A 23 11.42 10.89 -3.55
C GLY A 23 10.24 9.97 -3.82
N GLY A 24 9.06 10.57 -3.96
CA GLY A 24 7.77 9.88 -4.11
C GLY A 24 6.93 9.92 -2.84
N CYS A 25 5.66 9.52 -2.90
CA CYS A 25 4.73 9.78 -1.80
C CYS A 25 4.86 8.76 -0.64
N PRO A 26 4.36 7.50 -0.80
CA PRO A 26 4.49 6.51 0.26
C PRO A 26 5.94 6.10 0.53
N THR A 27 6.84 6.29 -0.43
CA THR A 27 8.27 5.95 -0.32
C THR A 27 9.03 6.84 0.66
N ILE A 28 8.60 8.09 0.86
CA ILE A 28 9.20 9.03 1.83
C ILE A 28 8.34 9.27 3.08
N GLY A 29 7.31 8.43 3.28
CA GLY A 29 6.45 8.49 4.46
C GLY A 29 5.22 9.39 4.34
N SER A 30 4.94 9.99 3.17
CA SER A 30 3.67 10.69 2.94
C SER A 30 2.57 9.72 2.47
N ILE A 31 1.30 10.08 2.68
CA ILE A 31 0.20 9.26 2.15
C ILE A 31 0.03 9.50 0.65
N CYS A 32 -0.28 8.44 -0.10
CA CYS A 32 -0.87 8.64 -1.41
C CYS A 32 -2.29 9.16 -1.24
N ILE A 33 -2.64 10.22 -1.96
CA ILE A 33 -3.98 10.84 -1.96
C ILE A 33 -4.79 10.52 -3.22
N GLY A 34 -4.21 9.78 -4.19
CA GLY A 34 -4.88 9.42 -5.44
C GLY A 34 -4.94 10.54 -6.47
N CYS A 35 -3.97 11.45 -6.51
CA CYS A 35 -3.98 12.62 -7.42
C CYS A 35 -3.97 12.28 -8.92
N THR A 36 -3.73 11.02 -9.29
CA THR A 36 -3.77 10.52 -10.67
C THR A 36 -5.12 9.97 -11.08
N GLU A 37 -6.05 9.84 -10.14
CA GLU A 37 -7.36 9.23 -10.38
C GLU A 37 -8.36 10.28 -10.89
N PRO A 38 -9.27 9.90 -11.81
CA PRO A 38 -10.18 10.86 -12.43
C PRO A 38 -11.21 11.43 -11.44
N GLU A 39 -11.57 10.69 -10.39
CA GLU A 39 -12.49 11.15 -9.35
C GLU A 39 -11.82 12.01 -8.29
N PHE A 40 -10.50 12.24 -8.36
CA PHE A 40 -9.80 13.07 -7.38
C PHE A 40 -10.18 14.55 -7.53
N PRO A 41 -10.46 15.30 -6.43
CA PRO A 41 -10.31 14.95 -5.01
C PRO A 41 -11.59 14.42 -4.34
N ASP A 42 -12.64 14.18 -5.09
CA ASP A 42 -13.94 13.72 -4.60
C ASP A 42 -13.88 12.28 -4.04
N PRO A 43 -14.96 11.79 -3.39
CA PRO A 43 -15.03 10.39 -2.97
C PRO A 43 -14.68 9.45 -4.14
N PRO A 44 -13.84 8.42 -3.93
CA PRO A 44 -13.44 7.83 -2.64
C PRO A 44 -12.12 8.36 -2.03
N PHE A 45 -11.52 9.42 -2.58
CA PHE A 45 -10.17 9.87 -2.22
C PHE A 45 -10.14 10.84 -1.04
N SER A 46 -11.18 11.68 -0.92
CA SER A 46 -11.43 12.50 0.26
C SER A 46 -12.31 11.79 1.31
N PRO A 47 -12.16 12.13 2.60
CA PRO A 47 -11.09 12.94 3.18
C PRO A 47 -9.75 12.19 3.22
N PHE A 48 -8.64 12.89 2.98
CA PHE A 48 -7.34 12.27 2.69
C PHE A 48 -6.81 11.36 3.80
N PHE A 49 -6.97 11.76 5.06
CA PHE A 49 -6.50 10.98 6.22
C PHE A 49 -7.48 9.90 6.69
N ARG A 50 -8.65 9.79 6.08
CA ARG A 50 -9.56 8.66 6.32
C ARG A 50 -9.07 7.44 5.55
N LYS A 51 -9.19 6.26 6.16
CA LYS A 51 -8.87 4.99 5.50
C LYS A 51 -9.66 4.84 4.20
N ALA A 52 -9.02 4.26 3.19
CA ALA A 52 -9.66 3.84 1.94
C ALA A 52 -10.84 2.87 2.22
N PRO A 53 -11.68 2.55 1.21
CA PRO A 53 -12.79 1.63 1.38
C PRO A 53 -12.37 0.30 2.06
N PRO A 54 -13.20 -0.26 2.96
CA PRO A 54 -12.82 -1.38 3.82
C PRO A 54 -12.49 -2.67 3.06
N MET A 55 -13.05 -2.85 1.86
CA MET A 55 -12.81 -4.03 1.01
C MET A 55 -11.33 -4.25 0.67
N ILE A 56 -10.55 -3.18 0.58
CA ILE A 56 -9.12 -3.29 0.30
C ILE A 56 -8.36 -3.78 1.54
N PHE A 57 -8.76 -3.32 2.73
CA PHE A 57 -8.11 -3.72 3.97
C PHE A 57 -8.38 -5.17 4.34
N THR A 58 -9.53 -5.72 3.99
CA THR A 58 -9.82 -7.14 4.23
C THR A 58 -8.88 -8.03 3.43
N VAL A 59 -8.67 -7.74 2.14
CA VAL A 59 -7.72 -8.48 1.28
C VAL A 59 -6.30 -8.41 1.82
N GLU A 60 -5.85 -7.23 2.23
CA GLU A 60 -4.52 -7.06 2.81
C GLU A 60 -4.36 -7.77 4.16
N ALA A 61 -5.41 -7.81 4.99
CA ALA A 61 -5.39 -8.56 6.25
C ALA A 61 -5.25 -10.08 6.01
N PHE A 62 -5.99 -10.65 5.05
CA PHE A 62 -5.85 -12.06 4.71
C PHE A 62 -4.45 -12.39 4.14
N ARG A 63 -3.88 -11.50 3.33
CA ARG A 63 -2.51 -11.62 2.82
C ARG A 63 -1.48 -11.63 3.94
N ASP A 64 -1.62 -10.73 4.92
CA ASP A 64 -0.73 -10.65 6.08
C ASP A 64 -0.79 -11.93 6.93
N ILE A 65 -1.99 -12.45 7.20
CA ILE A 65 -2.17 -13.71 7.94
C ILE A 65 -1.47 -14.87 7.21
N LYS A 66 -1.70 -15.00 5.89
CA LYS A 66 -1.04 -16.04 5.07
C LYS A 66 0.48 -15.88 5.10
N GLY A 67 0.98 -14.65 4.98
CA GLY A 67 2.41 -14.34 5.03
C GLY A 67 3.06 -14.72 6.37
N LYS A 68 2.38 -14.46 7.48
CA LYS A 68 2.84 -14.84 8.83
C LYS A 68 2.92 -16.35 9.01
N ILE A 69 1.88 -17.08 8.57
CA ILE A 69 1.88 -18.55 8.63
C ILE A 69 3.00 -19.12 7.76
N TYR A 70 3.15 -18.62 6.53
CA TYR A 70 4.21 -19.03 5.62
C TYR A 70 5.60 -18.79 6.21
N ALA A 71 5.85 -17.59 6.75
CA ALA A 71 7.12 -17.25 7.38
C ALA A 71 7.40 -18.11 8.61
N PHE A 72 6.38 -18.42 9.42
CA PHE A 72 6.50 -19.31 10.56
C PHE A 72 6.88 -20.73 10.14
N LEU A 73 6.19 -21.30 9.14
CA LEU A 73 6.52 -22.62 8.59
C LEU A 73 7.93 -22.67 8.00
N HIS A 74 8.35 -21.61 7.29
CA HIS A 74 9.72 -21.50 6.76
C HIS A 74 10.78 -21.41 7.86
N ARG A 75 10.49 -20.78 9.00
CA ARG A 75 11.39 -20.77 10.17
C ARG A 75 11.51 -22.14 10.83
N LEU A 76 10.43 -22.93 10.83
CA LEU A 76 10.43 -24.29 11.38
C LEU A 76 11.05 -25.34 10.45
N LYS A 77 11.16 -25.06 9.14
CA LYS A 77 11.82 -25.96 8.20
C LYS A 77 13.32 -26.06 8.56
N PRO A 78 13.83 -27.26 8.92
CA PRO A 78 15.25 -27.42 9.22
C PRO A 78 16.09 -27.08 8.00
N ARG A 79 17.18 -26.33 8.21
CA ARG A 79 18.16 -26.08 7.15
C ARG A 79 18.90 -27.38 6.89
N VAL A 80 18.63 -27.98 5.74
CA VAL A 80 19.45 -29.07 5.21
C VAL A 80 20.79 -28.45 4.79
N ILE A 81 21.89 -28.98 5.31
CA ILE A 81 23.27 -28.60 4.96
C ILE A 81 23.58 -29.14 3.56
#